data_AF-A0A7Z9BXU2-F1
#
_entry.id   AF-A0A7Z9BXU2-F1
#
_cell.length_a   1.000
_cell.length_b   1.000
_cell.length_c   1.000
_cell.angle_alpha   90.00
_cell.angle_beta   90.00
_cell.angle_gamma   90.00
#
_symmetry.space_group_name_H-M   'P 1'
#
loop_
_entity.id
_entity.type
_entity.pdbx_description
1 polymer ?
#
loop_
_entity_poly.entity_id
_entity_poly.type
_entity_poly.pdbx_seq_one_letter_code
_entity_poly.pdbx_strand_id
1 'polypeptide(L)'
;MTTQPNFSSPSTRQPVGMATDSTTSLVGVNIITITNEDVNRNGEYIGTTGPDYIEVSPFLAPFEFIIYGLEDQDTLSGGAGDDSLFGGKGNDSLIGLNGNDIIQGNLDADYINGGNGDDSVYGGQGNDTLLGSAGNDSLAGDKGVNQLTGGFGFDHFAVRSIPSENTGSLSDFIPDNADVITDFTPGEDVVVVSGVPSFAQLSLISITPEAVRGLFPSIERNLGGGTLIEVEATGQIIGFLENIQPQQLLTSSFLFFPTSLG
;
A
#
# COMPACT_ATOMS: atom_id res chain seq x y z
N MET A 1 35.43 0.43 4.61
CA MET A 1 34.73 -0.36 5.63
C MET A 1 33.39 0.30 5.85
N THR A 2 32.34 -0.25 5.24
CA THR A 2 30.94 0.08 5.53
C THR A 2 30.24 -1.27 5.52
N THR A 3 29.87 -1.73 6.72
CA THR A 3 29.23 -3.01 6.99
C THR A 3 27.75 -2.89 6.63
N GLN A 4 27.31 -3.54 5.56
CA GLN A 4 25.89 -3.85 5.37
C GLN A 4 25.43 -4.86 6.44
N PRO A 5 24.16 -4.81 6.88
CA PRO A 5 23.66 -5.71 7.91
C PRO A 5 23.68 -7.15 7.40
N ASN A 6 24.29 -8.02 8.19
CA ASN A 6 24.36 -9.45 7.93
C ASN A 6 23.05 -10.07 8.39
N PHE A 7 22.08 -10.21 7.47
CA PHE A 7 20.88 -10.99 7.74
C PHE A 7 21.25 -12.47 7.68
N SER A 8 21.63 -13.02 8.83
CA SER A 8 21.91 -14.44 9.02
C SER A 8 20.64 -15.25 8.72
N SER A 9 20.67 -15.91 7.56
CA SER A 9 19.64 -16.81 7.05
C SER A 9 19.20 -17.87 8.06
N PRO A 10 17.89 -18.14 8.23
CA PRO A 10 17.44 -19.37 8.84
C PRO A 10 17.92 -20.55 7.99
N SER A 11 18.35 -21.59 8.67
CA SER A 11 18.99 -22.78 8.15
C SER A 11 18.04 -23.64 7.31
N THR A 12 17.97 -23.39 6.00
CA THR A 12 17.93 -24.35 4.88
C THR A 12 17.63 -23.63 3.57
N ARG A 13 18.57 -22.82 3.07
CA ARG A 13 18.54 -22.37 1.65
C ARG A 13 18.88 -23.58 0.78
N GLN A 14 17.90 -24.27 0.24
CA GLN A 14 18.13 -25.19 -0.88
C GLN A 14 17.90 -24.39 -2.17
N PRO A 15 18.93 -24.13 -3.00
CA PRO A 15 18.68 -23.81 -4.39
C PRO A 15 17.96 -25.02 -4.99
N VAL A 16 16.70 -24.86 -5.36
CA VAL A 16 15.89 -26.00 -5.82
C VAL A 16 16.43 -26.44 -7.18
N GLY A 17 17.10 -27.59 -7.18
CA GLY A 17 17.41 -28.36 -8.39
C GLY A 17 16.12 -28.68 -9.13
N MET A 18 16.01 -28.07 -10.30
CA MET A 18 14.84 -28.00 -11.17
C MET A 18 14.30 -29.38 -11.59
N ALA A 19 13.02 -29.65 -11.31
CA ALA A 19 12.24 -30.57 -12.12
C ALA A 19 11.66 -29.78 -13.31
N THR A 20 12.13 -30.09 -14.51
CA THR A 20 11.62 -29.54 -15.78
C THR A 20 10.31 -30.20 -16.13
N ASP A 21 9.26 -29.79 -15.45
CA ASP A 21 7.89 -29.93 -15.90
C ASP A 21 7.61 -28.74 -16.84
N SER A 22 7.00 -29.02 -18.00
CA SER A 22 6.71 -28.08 -19.08
C SER A 22 5.60 -27.06 -18.76
N THR A 23 5.37 -26.72 -17.49
CA THR A 23 4.43 -25.68 -17.06
C THR A 23 5.20 -24.40 -16.74
N THR A 24 4.69 -23.29 -17.28
CA THR A 24 5.31 -21.95 -17.32
C THR A 24 5.31 -21.21 -15.97
N SER A 25 4.78 -21.84 -14.92
CA SER A 25 4.54 -21.24 -13.60
C SER A 25 5.12 -22.15 -12.52
N LEU A 26 5.81 -21.58 -11.54
CA LEU A 26 6.27 -22.31 -10.35
C LEU A 26 5.16 -22.30 -9.30
N VAL A 27 4.71 -23.47 -8.83
CA VAL A 27 3.63 -23.60 -7.84
C VAL A 27 4.13 -24.29 -6.58
N GLY A 28 3.84 -23.71 -5.42
CA GLY A 28 3.93 -24.37 -4.12
C GLY A 28 5.33 -24.35 -3.50
N VAL A 29 5.95 -23.18 -3.40
CA VAL A 29 7.32 -23.05 -2.89
C VAL A 29 7.44 -22.05 -1.74
N ASN A 30 7.83 -22.54 -0.56
CA ASN A 30 7.92 -21.73 0.65
C ASN A 30 9.16 -20.84 0.77
N ILE A 31 10.24 -21.12 0.03
CA ILE A 31 11.46 -20.29 0.01
C ILE A 31 12.07 -20.33 -1.40
N ILE A 32 12.04 -19.20 -2.12
CA ILE A 32 12.77 -19.04 -3.40
C ILE A 32 13.63 -17.79 -3.31
N THR A 33 14.91 -17.92 -3.70
CA THR A 33 15.69 -16.78 -4.18
C THR A 33 15.88 -16.95 -5.69
N ILE A 34 15.30 -16.08 -6.49
CA ILE A 34 15.36 -16.15 -7.97
C ILE A 34 16.63 -15.44 -8.43
N THR A 35 17.45 -16.11 -9.25
CA THR A 35 18.75 -15.59 -9.72
C THR A 35 18.86 -15.59 -11.25
N ASN A 36 19.98 -15.10 -11.77
CA ASN A 36 20.28 -15.11 -13.21
C ASN A 36 20.27 -16.52 -13.83
N GLU A 37 20.37 -17.59 -13.03
CA GLU A 37 20.28 -18.97 -13.52
C GLU A 37 18.83 -19.42 -13.76
N ASP A 38 17.86 -18.66 -13.22
CA ASP A 38 16.43 -19.00 -13.18
C ASP A 38 15.57 -18.18 -14.17
N VAL A 39 16.13 -17.15 -14.81
CA VAL A 39 15.44 -16.16 -15.68
C VAL A 39 14.84 -16.70 -16.98
N ASN A 40 14.98 -18.00 -17.28
CA ASN A 40 14.42 -18.62 -18.48
C ASN A 40 12.93 -18.98 -18.36
N ARG A 41 12.24 -18.55 -17.29
CA ARG A 41 10.80 -18.75 -17.06
C ARG A 41 10.05 -17.43 -17.21
N ASN A 42 8.80 -17.49 -17.67
CA ASN A 42 7.94 -16.33 -17.97
C ASN A 42 7.47 -15.55 -16.72
N GLY A 43 8.35 -15.25 -15.77
CA GLY A 43 8.09 -14.29 -14.69
C GLY A 43 7.10 -14.74 -13.61
N GLU A 44 6.30 -15.80 -13.78
CA GLU A 44 5.22 -16.14 -12.85
C GLU A 44 5.60 -17.15 -11.75
N TYR A 45 5.35 -16.77 -10.49
CA TYR A 45 5.61 -17.53 -9.26
C TYR A 45 4.37 -17.55 -8.38
N ILE A 46 3.98 -18.73 -7.93
CA ILE A 46 2.80 -18.97 -7.10
C ILE A 46 3.24 -19.71 -5.83
N GLY A 47 2.93 -19.13 -4.68
CA GLY A 47 3.17 -19.65 -3.35
C GLY A 47 2.42 -20.95 -3.03
N THR A 48 2.53 -21.37 -1.78
CA THR A 48 1.71 -22.41 -1.17
C THR A 48 0.47 -21.81 -0.51
N THR A 49 -0.30 -22.63 0.22
CA THR A 49 -1.37 -22.12 1.09
C THR A 49 -0.87 -21.87 2.51
N GLY A 50 0.44 -21.75 2.70
CA GLY A 50 1.07 -21.52 3.98
C GLY A 50 2.18 -20.50 3.80
N PRO A 51 2.86 -20.07 4.88
CA PRO A 51 3.79 -18.96 4.80
C PRO A 51 4.91 -19.19 3.78
N ASP A 52 5.09 -18.23 2.89
CA ASP A 52 6.07 -18.23 1.83
C ASP A 52 7.04 -17.05 1.92
N TYR A 53 8.26 -17.28 1.42
CA TYR A 53 9.31 -16.29 1.27
C TYR A 53 9.82 -16.34 -0.17
N ILE A 54 9.38 -15.39 -1.01
CA ILE A 54 9.75 -15.32 -2.42
C ILE A 54 10.55 -14.03 -2.63
N GLU A 55 11.84 -14.16 -2.93
CA GLU A 55 12.75 -13.03 -3.14
C GLU A 55 13.36 -13.10 -4.54
N VAL A 56 13.05 -12.12 -5.38
CA VAL A 56 13.73 -11.95 -6.66
C VAL A 56 15.00 -11.13 -6.47
N SER A 57 16.11 -11.57 -7.09
CA SER A 57 17.35 -10.80 -7.03
C SER A 57 17.21 -9.41 -7.67
N PRO A 58 17.70 -8.33 -7.02
CA PRO A 58 17.58 -6.95 -7.52
C PRO A 58 18.45 -6.66 -8.75
N PHE A 59 19.20 -7.64 -9.24
CA PHE A 59 20.09 -7.49 -10.39
C PHE A 59 19.52 -8.12 -11.67
N LEU A 60 18.24 -8.51 -11.65
CA LEU A 60 17.56 -9.15 -12.77
C LEU A 60 16.84 -8.16 -13.69
N ALA A 61 17.15 -6.87 -13.63
CA ALA A 61 16.62 -5.93 -14.60
C ALA A 61 16.99 -6.34 -16.05
N PRO A 62 16.07 -6.22 -17.03
CA PRO A 62 14.72 -5.67 -16.93
C PRO A 62 13.62 -6.76 -16.89
N PHE A 63 13.88 -7.90 -16.24
CA PHE A 63 12.89 -8.98 -16.21
C PHE A 63 11.73 -8.59 -15.28
N GLU A 64 10.51 -8.86 -15.75
CA GLU A 64 9.26 -8.62 -15.02
C GLU A 64 8.78 -9.93 -14.40
N PHE A 65 8.26 -9.84 -13.18
CA PHE A 65 7.80 -10.97 -12.40
C PHE A 65 6.36 -10.77 -11.93
N ILE A 66 5.60 -11.86 -11.87
CA ILE A 66 4.27 -11.93 -11.28
C ILE A 66 4.36 -12.90 -10.11
N ILE A 67 4.09 -12.43 -8.91
CA ILE A 67 4.26 -13.21 -7.67
C ILE A 67 2.94 -13.25 -6.91
N TYR A 68 2.48 -14.45 -6.57
CA TYR A 68 1.29 -14.69 -5.75
C TYR A 68 1.67 -15.39 -4.44
N GLY A 69 1.31 -14.82 -3.30
CA GLY A 69 1.49 -15.43 -1.97
C GLY A 69 0.41 -16.47 -1.63
N LEU A 70 -0.86 -16.10 -1.88
CA LEU A 70 -2.09 -16.89 -1.67
C LEU A 70 -2.69 -16.79 -0.27
N GLU A 71 -2.28 -17.64 0.68
CA GLU A 71 -2.85 -17.71 2.03
C GLU A 71 -1.73 -17.78 3.08
N ASP A 72 -2.05 -17.31 4.29
CA ASP A 72 -1.12 -17.10 5.40
C ASP A 72 -0.18 -15.90 5.16
N GLN A 73 0.70 -15.61 6.14
CA GLN A 73 1.60 -14.46 6.07
C GLN A 73 2.79 -14.74 5.16
N ASP A 74 2.92 -13.94 4.11
CA ASP A 74 3.97 -14.07 3.10
C ASP A 74 4.96 -12.92 3.13
N THR A 75 6.15 -13.17 2.58
CA THR A 75 7.15 -12.13 2.28
C THR A 75 7.56 -12.23 0.83
N LEU A 76 7.15 -11.24 0.03
CA LEU A 76 7.37 -11.22 -1.41
C LEU A 76 8.24 -10.03 -1.81
N SER A 77 9.20 -10.25 -2.72
CA SER A 77 10.03 -9.19 -3.30
C SER A 77 10.19 -9.33 -4.81
N GLY A 78 9.83 -8.27 -5.55
CA GLY A 78 9.76 -8.22 -7.02
C GLY A 78 11.12 -8.14 -7.72
N GLY A 79 12.07 -7.42 -7.13
CA GLY A 79 13.46 -7.42 -7.59
C GLY A 79 13.82 -6.16 -8.37
N ALA A 80 13.94 -6.27 -9.69
CA ALA A 80 14.17 -5.10 -10.51
C ALA A 80 13.50 -5.34 -11.87
N GLY A 81 12.74 -4.38 -12.35
CA GLY A 81 11.79 -4.58 -13.43
C GLY A 81 10.41 -4.09 -12.98
N ASP A 82 9.47 -4.03 -13.90
CA ASP A 82 8.10 -3.61 -13.58
C ASP A 82 7.32 -4.86 -13.14
N ASP A 83 7.28 -5.12 -11.84
CA ASP A 83 6.79 -6.36 -11.26
C ASP A 83 5.32 -6.26 -10.79
N SER A 84 4.68 -7.43 -10.60
CA SER A 84 3.32 -7.53 -10.07
C SER A 84 3.28 -8.47 -8.87
N LEU A 85 2.98 -7.93 -7.69
CA LEU A 85 2.97 -8.67 -6.43
C LEU A 85 1.55 -8.73 -5.86
N PHE A 86 1.11 -9.93 -5.49
CA PHE A 86 -0.19 -10.18 -4.88
C PHE A 86 0.01 -10.97 -3.59
N GLY A 87 -0.29 -10.36 -2.43
CA GLY A 87 -0.18 -11.00 -1.11
C GLY A 87 -1.19 -12.13 -0.97
N GLY A 88 -2.47 -11.78 -0.80
CA GLY A 88 -3.55 -12.75 -0.78
C GLY A 88 -4.33 -12.64 0.53
N LYS A 89 -4.38 -13.72 1.32
CA LYS A 89 -4.93 -13.67 2.67
C LYS A 89 -3.79 -13.78 3.65
N GLY A 90 -3.74 -12.88 4.62
CA GLY A 90 -2.73 -12.92 5.66
C GLY A 90 -2.15 -11.53 5.83
N ASN A 91 -1.31 -11.37 6.85
CA ASN A 91 -0.64 -10.09 7.04
C ASN A 91 0.67 -10.12 6.26
N ASP A 92 0.66 -9.68 5.01
CA ASP A 92 1.78 -9.89 4.08
C ASP A 92 2.81 -8.75 4.14
N SER A 93 4.03 -9.05 3.70
CA SER A 93 5.11 -8.08 3.50
C SER A 93 5.53 -8.08 2.03
N LEU A 94 5.15 -7.05 1.30
CA LEU A 94 5.36 -6.93 -0.15
C LEU A 94 6.33 -5.79 -0.48
N ILE A 95 7.36 -6.05 -1.29
CA ILE A 95 8.37 -5.05 -1.67
C ILE A 95 8.67 -5.12 -3.18
N GLY A 96 8.35 -4.07 -3.94
CA GLY A 96 8.59 -3.99 -5.39
C GLY A 96 10.08 -3.89 -5.75
N LEU A 97 10.76 -2.90 -5.14
CA LEU A 97 12.18 -2.53 -5.26
C LEU A 97 12.52 -1.52 -6.37
N ASN A 98 12.85 -1.91 -7.61
CA ASN A 98 13.13 -0.94 -8.67
C ASN A 98 12.27 -1.25 -9.89
N GLY A 99 11.64 -0.24 -10.46
CA GLY A 99 10.73 -0.40 -11.59
C GLY A 99 9.36 0.17 -11.22
N ASN A 100 8.44 0.20 -12.17
CA ASN A 100 7.08 0.68 -11.93
C ASN A 100 6.22 -0.54 -11.56
N ASP A 101 6.07 -0.78 -10.27
CA ASP A 101 5.47 -2.00 -9.76
C ASP A 101 3.96 -1.86 -9.56
N ILE A 102 3.25 -2.99 -9.65
CA ILE A 102 1.85 -3.11 -9.25
C ILE A 102 1.81 -4.03 -8.03
N ILE A 103 1.43 -3.50 -6.87
CA ILE A 103 1.45 -4.27 -5.63
C ILE A 103 0.09 -4.24 -4.97
N GLN A 104 -0.45 -5.41 -4.64
CA GLN A 104 -1.75 -5.58 -4.03
C GLN A 104 -1.68 -6.51 -2.80
N GLY A 105 -1.97 -5.97 -1.63
CA GLY A 105 -2.04 -6.71 -0.35
C GLY A 105 -3.16 -7.74 -0.33
N ASN A 106 -4.37 -7.27 -0.67
CA ASN A 106 -5.65 -7.97 -0.72
C ASN A 106 -6.43 -8.03 0.60
N LEU A 107 -6.18 -9.00 1.46
CA LEU A 107 -6.99 -9.25 2.66
C LEU A 107 -6.11 -9.33 3.89
N ASP A 108 -6.66 -8.82 5.00
CA ASP A 108 -5.96 -8.66 6.28
C ASP A 108 -4.93 -7.53 6.23
N ALA A 109 -4.13 -7.34 7.29
CA ALA A 109 -3.34 -6.13 7.48
C ALA A 109 -1.94 -6.27 6.87
N ASP A 110 -1.69 -5.55 5.79
CA ASP A 110 -0.49 -5.69 4.98
C ASP A 110 0.54 -4.58 5.20
N TYR A 111 1.81 -4.93 4.99
CA TYR A 111 2.91 -3.98 4.83
C TYR A 111 3.38 -4.00 3.39
N ILE A 112 3.28 -2.85 2.70
CA ILE A 112 3.60 -2.75 1.29
C ILE A 112 4.56 -1.58 1.04
N ASN A 113 5.62 -1.84 0.28
CA ASN A 113 6.56 -0.84 -0.17
C ASN A 113 6.77 -0.96 -1.69
N GLY A 114 6.41 0.08 -2.45
CA GLY A 114 6.65 0.20 -3.89
C GLY A 114 8.14 0.13 -4.19
N GLY A 115 8.88 1.15 -3.80
CA GLY A 115 10.33 1.19 -3.97
C GLY A 115 10.74 2.38 -4.81
N ASN A 116 11.58 2.16 -5.81
CA ASN A 116 11.98 3.19 -6.76
C ASN A 116 11.22 2.98 -8.06
N GLY A 117 10.56 4.01 -8.58
CA GLY A 117 9.77 3.97 -9.80
C GLY A 117 8.39 4.55 -9.52
N ASP A 118 7.58 4.69 -10.56
CA ASP A 118 6.22 5.20 -10.42
C ASP A 118 5.29 4.01 -10.11
N ASP A 119 5.01 3.75 -8.84
CA ASP A 119 4.36 2.52 -8.38
C ASP A 119 2.84 2.67 -8.23
N SER A 120 2.11 1.56 -8.37
CA SER A 120 0.68 1.46 -8.07
C SER A 120 0.46 0.49 -6.90
N VAL A 121 0.18 1.05 -5.72
CA VAL A 121 0.14 0.32 -4.45
C VAL A 121 -1.29 0.29 -3.89
N TYR A 122 -1.83 -0.91 -3.71
CA TYR A 122 -3.18 -1.17 -3.22
C TYR A 122 -3.15 -2.03 -1.95
N GLY A 123 -3.67 -1.50 -0.83
CA GLY A 123 -3.75 -2.23 0.43
C GLY A 123 -4.80 -3.35 0.35
N GLY A 124 -6.05 -2.96 0.13
CA GLY A 124 -7.15 -3.91 -0.03
C GLY A 124 -8.10 -3.85 1.17
N GLN A 125 -8.31 -4.96 1.86
CA GLN A 125 -9.10 -5.01 3.08
C GLN A 125 -8.21 -5.23 4.28
N GLY A 126 -8.06 -4.23 5.12
CA GLY A 126 -7.19 -4.36 6.27
C GLY A 126 -6.90 -3.01 6.86
N ASN A 127 -6.05 -2.97 7.89
CA ASN A 127 -5.42 -1.71 8.27
C ASN A 127 -3.99 -1.77 7.76
N ASP A 128 -3.79 -1.30 6.54
CA ASP A 128 -2.56 -1.50 5.80
C ASP A 128 -1.56 -0.36 6.04
N THR A 129 -0.29 -0.65 5.82
CA THR A 129 0.79 0.35 5.78
C THR A 129 1.40 0.36 4.39
N LEU A 130 1.16 1.43 3.64
CA LEU A 130 1.60 1.59 2.26
C LEU A 130 2.68 2.67 2.17
N LEU A 131 3.78 2.33 1.50
CA LEU A 131 4.90 3.23 1.19
C LEU A 131 5.12 3.24 -0.32
N GLY A 132 5.06 4.41 -0.96
CA GLY A 132 5.46 4.59 -2.36
C GLY A 132 6.99 4.58 -2.50
N SER A 133 7.64 5.38 -1.66
CA SER A 133 9.09 5.60 -1.57
C SER A 133 9.64 6.63 -2.56
N ALA A 134 10.03 6.28 -3.78
CA ALA A 134 10.65 7.24 -4.69
C ALA A 134 10.09 7.11 -6.10
N GLY A 135 9.43 8.15 -6.58
CA GLY A 135 8.73 8.17 -7.86
C GLY A 135 7.38 8.87 -7.69
N ASN A 136 6.57 8.87 -8.73
CA ASN A 136 5.22 9.42 -8.66
C ASN A 136 4.26 8.27 -8.41
N ASP A 137 3.93 8.05 -7.15
CA ASP A 137 3.26 6.84 -6.72
C ASP A 137 1.74 7.05 -6.63
N SER A 138 0.99 5.98 -6.84
CA SER A 138 -0.45 5.93 -6.60
C SER A 138 -0.76 4.97 -5.47
N LEU A 139 -1.16 5.51 -4.32
CA LEU A 139 -1.44 4.75 -3.10
C LEU A 139 -2.93 4.72 -2.81
N ALA A 140 -3.48 3.52 -2.64
CA ALA A 140 -4.88 3.30 -2.27
C ALA A 140 -4.97 2.31 -1.10
N GLY A 141 -5.37 2.80 0.08
CA GLY A 141 -5.64 1.93 1.24
C GLY A 141 -6.89 1.06 1.09
N ASP A 142 -7.83 1.49 0.24
CA ASP A 142 -9.11 0.82 -0.01
C ASP A 142 -10.06 0.73 1.21
N LYS A 143 -10.08 -0.38 1.95
CA LYS A 143 -10.95 -0.54 3.14
C LYS A 143 -10.11 -0.51 4.41
N GLY A 144 -10.75 -0.20 5.53
CA GLY A 144 -10.09 -0.07 6.82
C GLY A 144 -9.34 1.25 7.00
N VAL A 145 -8.56 1.34 8.07
CA VAL A 145 -7.82 2.54 8.47
C VAL A 145 -6.36 2.35 8.09
N ASN A 146 -5.96 2.93 6.97
CA ASN A 146 -4.64 2.71 6.39
C ASN A 146 -3.66 3.84 6.70
N GLN A 147 -2.37 3.54 6.67
CA GLN A 147 -1.29 4.52 6.73
C GLN A 147 -0.63 4.61 5.36
N LEU A 148 -0.67 5.79 4.74
CA LEU A 148 -0.19 6.03 3.37
C LEU A 148 0.97 7.03 3.38
N THR A 149 2.13 6.61 2.90
CA THR A 149 3.34 7.44 2.83
C THR A 149 3.82 7.46 1.38
N GLY A 150 3.75 8.62 0.72
CA GLY A 150 4.10 8.74 -0.69
C GLY A 150 5.61 8.67 -0.88
N GLY A 151 6.35 9.48 -0.11
CA GLY A 151 7.79 9.59 -0.20
C GLY A 151 8.23 10.76 -1.08
N PHE A 152 9.11 10.50 -2.05
CA PHE A 152 9.62 11.52 -2.95
C PHE A 152 8.92 11.45 -4.30
N GLY A 153 8.33 12.56 -4.73
CA GLY A 153 7.73 12.70 -6.07
C GLY A 153 6.30 13.22 -5.96
N PHE A 154 5.60 13.24 -7.09
CA PHE A 154 4.22 13.74 -7.14
C PHE A 154 3.25 12.59 -6.89
N ASP A 155 2.81 12.44 -5.65
CA ASP A 155 2.04 11.28 -5.24
C ASP A 155 0.54 11.51 -5.30
N HIS A 156 -0.18 10.43 -5.60
CA HIS A 156 -1.63 10.37 -5.60
C HIS A 156 -2.12 9.47 -4.46
N PHE A 157 -2.83 10.05 -3.50
CA PHE A 157 -3.43 9.32 -2.39
C PHE A 157 -4.93 9.14 -2.61
N ALA A 158 -5.36 7.92 -2.92
CA ALA A 158 -6.76 7.60 -3.09
C ALA A 158 -7.42 7.35 -1.72
N VAL A 159 -8.36 8.24 -1.37
CA VAL A 159 -9.21 8.10 -0.19
C VAL A 159 -10.66 7.93 -0.63
N ARG A 160 -11.39 7.04 0.05
CA ARG A 160 -12.75 6.64 -0.38
C ARG A 160 -13.80 6.98 0.66
N SER A 161 -14.83 7.69 0.22
CA SER A 161 -16.10 7.77 0.92
C SER A 161 -16.90 6.49 0.68
N ILE A 162 -17.10 5.66 1.70
CA ILE A 162 -17.91 4.43 1.63
C ILE A 162 -19.22 4.65 2.41
N PRO A 163 -20.39 4.80 1.76
CA PRO A 163 -21.64 5.08 2.46
C PRO A 163 -22.18 3.93 3.31
N SER A 164 -21.80 2.67 3.03
CA SER A 164 -22.43 1.47 3.63
C SER A 164 -21.68 0.85 4.81
N GLU A 165 -20.46 1.31 5.11
CA GLU A 165 -19.65 0.77 6.21
C GLU A 165 -19.68 1.65 7.47
N ASN A 166 -20.22 2.87 7.36
CA ASN A 166 -20.62 3.70 8.50
C ASN A 166 -21.93 3.20 9.13
N THR A 167 -21.90 2.02 9.74
CA THR A 167 -23.04 1.49 10.52
C THR A 167 -23.05 2.01 11.98
N GLY A 168 -22.05 2.83 12.35
CA GLY A 168 -22.00 3.57 13.60
C GLY A 168 -22.98 4.75 13.63
N SER A 169 -23.67 4.89 14.76
CA SER A 169 -24.43 6.09 15.11
C SER A 169 -23.55 7.34 14.93
N LEU A 170 -24.13 8.45 14.47
CA LEU A 170 -23.54 9.79 14.29
C LEU A 170 -22.83 10.38 15.54
N SER A 171 -22.73 9.60 16.62
CA SER A 171 -22.20 9.95 17.93
C SER A 171 -20.81 9.39 18.21
N ASP A 172 -20.33 8.37 17.47
CA ASP A 172 -18.96 7.88 17.62
C ASP A 172 -18.14 8.42 16.45
N PHE A 173 -17.45 9.53 16.72
CA PHE A 173 -16.57 10.26 15.81
C PHE A 173 -15.32 9.46 15.37
N ILE A 174 -15.29 8.14 15.58
CA ILE A 174 -14.16 7.30 15.21
C ILE A 174 -14.23 7.05 13.70
N PRO A 175 -13.27 7.56 12.92
CA PRO A 175 -13.16 7.18 11.52
C PRO A 175 -12.83 5.70 11.40
N ASP A 176 -13.86 4.87 11.19
CA ASP A 176 -13.66 3.42 11.01
C ASP A 176 -12.95 3.07 9.69
N ASN A 177 -12.89 4.02 8.74
CA ASN A 177 -12.36 3.83 7.38
C ASN A 177 -11.62 5.06 6.83
N ALA A 178 -11.17 6.00 7.68
CA ALA A 178 -10.42 7.16 7.16
C ALA A 178 -8.93 6.85 7.16
N ASP A 179 -8.30 7.04 6.01
CA ASP A 179 -6.87 6.82 5.85
C ASP A 179 -6.04 7.98 6.45
N VAL A 180 -4.84 7.66 6.91
CA VAL A 180 -3.86 8.62 7.39
C VAL A 180 -2.75 8.77 6.37
N ILE A 181 -2.64 9.95 5.77
CA ILE A 181 -1.55 10.31 4.86
C ILE A 181 -0.46 11.01 5.68
N THR A 182 0.76 10.49 5.61
CA THR A 182 1.79 10.78 6.64
C THR A 182 2.77 11.89 6.25
N ASP A 183 2.95 12.13 4.95
CA ASP A 183 3.99 13.00 4.41
C ASP A 183 3.53 13.88 3.23
N PHE A 184 2.21 14.10 3.11
CA PHE A 184 1.62 14.92 2.05
C PHE A 184 2.33 16.27 1.85
N THR A 185 2.77 16.54 0.63
CA THR A 185 3.48 17.76 0.21
C THR A 185 2.53 18.69 -0.56
N PRO A 186 2.06 19.80 0.04
CA PRO A 186 1.11 20.69 -0.62
C PRO A 186 1.67 21.33 -1.90
N GLY A 187 0.95 21.16 -3.01
CA GLY A 187 1.34 21.69 -4.31
C GLY A 187 2.18 20.73 -5.16
N GLU A 188 2.55 19.59 -4.60
CA GLU A 188 3.16 18.44 -5.28
C GLU A 188 2.13 17.30 -5.31
N ASP A 189 1.71 16.85 -4.14
CA ASP A 189 0.80 15.72 -4.00
C ASP A 189 -0.66 16.08 -4.16
N VAL A 190 -1.45 15.04 -4.44
CA VAL A 190 -2.90 15.15 -4.62
C VAL A 190 -3.62 14.06 -3.84
N VAL A 191 -4.67 14.46 -3.13
CA VAL A 191 -5.65 13.54 -2.57
C VAL A 191 -6.75 13.31 -3.61
N VAL A 192 -6.89 12.06 -4.02
CA VAL A 192 -7.92 11.60 -4.95
C VAL A 192 -9.12 11.12 -4.14
N VAL A 193 -10.21 11.88 -4.18
CA VAL A 193 -11.44 11.58 -3.44
C VAL A 193 -12.41 10.83 -4.34
N SER A 194 -12.68 9.58 -3.96
CA SER A 194 -13.63 8.69 -4.64
C SER A 194 -14.84 8.40 -3.77
N GLY A 195 -15.96 7.97 -4.38
CA GLY A 195 -17.16 7.58 -3.61
C GLY A 195 -18.04 8.75 -3.15
N VAL A 196 -17.75 9.97 -3.59
CA VAL A 196 -18.57 11.17 -3.38
C VAL A 196 -19.09 11.73 -4.71
N PRO A 197 -20.25 12.42 -4.74
CA PRO A 197 -20.66 13.17 -5.92
C PRO A 197 -19.63 14.25 -6.29
N SER A 198 -19.47 14.56 -7.58
CA SER A 198 -18.49 15.55 -8.08
C SER A 198 -18.73 16.98 -7.60
N PHE A 199 -19.90 17.26 -7.02
CA PHE A 199 -20.25 18.55 -6.42
C PHE A 199 -20.14 18.56 -4.88
N ALA A 200 -19.66 17.46 -4.28
CA ALA A 200 -19.43 17.40 -2.84
C ALA A 200 -18.43 18.48 -2.42
N GLN A 201 -18.72 19.12 -1.29
CA GLN A 201 -17.80 20.05 -0.64
C GLN A 201 -17.07 19.32 0.48
N LEU A 202 -15.81 19.68 0.68
CA LEU A 202 -14.99 19.18 1.77
C LEU A 202 -14.85 20.27 2.84
N SER A 203 -15.08 19.87 4.08
CA SER A 203 -14.69 20.62 5.26
C SER A 203 -13.31 20.16 5.71
N LEU A 204 -12.40 21.11 5.90
CA LEU A 204 -11.02 20.86 6.32
C LEU A 204 -10.85 21.33 7.76
N ILE A 205 -10.72 20.38 8.69
CA ILE A 205 -10.73 20.66 10.13
C ILE A 205 -9.35 20.45 10.71
N SER A 206 -8.77 21.52 11.28
CA SER A 206 -7.53 21.42 12.04
C SER A 206 -7.78 20.68 13.35
N ILE A 207 -6.95 19.66 13.64
CA ILE A 207 -7.01 18.87 14.88
C ILE A 207 -5.66 18.81 15.58
N THR A 208 -5.68 18.82 16.92
CA THR A 208 -4.45 18.72 17.73
C THR A 208 -4.00 17.27 17.86
N PRO A 209 -2.71 17.00 18.13
CA PRO A 209 -2.22 15.63 18.34
C PRO A 209 -3.02 14.85 19.39
N GLU A 210 -3.46 15.52 20.47
CA GLU A 210 -4.24 14.91 21.54
C GLU A 210 -5.62 14.43 21.04
N ALA A 211 -6.26 15.19 20.15
CA ALA A 211 -7.53 14.80 19.55
C ALA A 211 -7.34 13.64 18.57
N VAL A 212 -6.27 13.67 17.76
CA VAL A 212 -5.96 12.64 16.77
C VAL A 212 -5.81 11.26 17.42
N ARG A 213 -5.10 11.18 18.55
CA ARG A 213 -4.90 9.93 19.29
C ARG A 213 -6.20 9.27 19.76
N GLY A 214 -7.26 10.05 19.96
CA GLY A 214 -8.59 9.52 20.29
C GLY A 214 -9.36 9.04 19.06
N LEU A 215 -9.07 9.60 17.88
CA LEU A 215 -9.76 9.32 16.62
C LEU A 215 -9.20 8.08 15.91
N PHE A 216 -7.88 7.86 15.96
CA PHE A 216 -7.22 6.75 15.27
C PHE A 216 -6.57 5.76 16.25
N PRO A 217 -7.33 5.08 17.12
CA PRO A 217 -6.79 4.20 18.16
C PRO A 217 -6.16 2.91 17.61
N SER A 218 -6.50 2.52 16.37
CA SER A 218 -5.91 1.37 15.66
C SER A 218 -4.48 1.63 15.17
N ILE A 219 -4.08 2.90 15.10
CA ILE A 219 -2.73 3.28 14.69
C ILE A 219 -1.84 3.38 15.93
N GLU A 220 -0.90 2.44 16.08
CA GLU A 220 -0.08 2.30 17.29
C GLU A 220 1.04 3.35 17.45
N ARG A 221 1.21 4.26 16.48
CA ARG A 221 2.21 5.33 16.55
C ARG A 221 1.64 6.63 17.12
N ASN A 222 2.53 7.49 17.62
CA ASN A 222 2.12 8.85 18.01
C ASN A 222 1.90 9.68 16.76
N LEU A 223 0.63 9.93 16.42
CA LEU A 223 0.27 10.84 15.35
C LEU A 223 0.42 12.30 15.80
N GLY A 224 0.92 13.12 14.89
CA GLY A 224 0.91 14.58 15.00
C GLY A 224 -0.51 15.15 14.90
N GLY A 225 -0.61 16.47 15.10
CA GLY A 225 -1.81 17.22 14.72
C GLY A 225 -1.92 17.29 13.20
N GLY A 226 -2.99 17.84 12.66
CA GLY A 226 -3.12 17.91 11.20
C GLY A 226 -4.50 18.35 10.74
N THR A 227 -4.90 17.88 9.56
CA THR A 227 -6.18 18.25 8.93
C THR A 227 -7.02 17.01 8.69
N LEU A 228 -8.23 16.97 9.25
CA LEU A 228 -9.27 16.03 8.84
C LEU A 228 -9.94 16.52 7.55
N ILE A 229 -10.21 15.56 6.67
CA ILE A 229 -10.98 15.76 5.45
C ILE A 229 -12.37 15.19 5.70
N GLU A 230 -13.36 16.06 5.77
CA GLU A 230 -14.75 15.72 6.03
C GLU A 230 -15.61 16.04 4.80
N VAL A 231 -16.53 15.15 4.43
CA VAL A 231 -17.53 15.41 3.40
C VAL A 231 -18.70 16.17 4.03
N GLU A 232 -18.88 17.45 3.69
CA GLU A 232 -19.82 18.35 4.38
C GLU A 232 -21.27 17.84 4.41
N ALA A 233 -21.72 17.21 3.32
CA ALA A 233 -23.10 16.76 3.20
C ALA A 233 -23.43 15.57 4.12
N THR A 234 -22.42 14.79 4.52
CA THR A 234 -22.60 13.55 5.30
C THR A 234 -21.95 13.62 6.68
N GLY A 235 -21.03 14.56 6.89
CA GLY A 235 -20.17 14.62 8.06
C GLY A 235 -19.14 13.48 8.12
N GLN A 236 -18.96 12.76 7.01
CA GLN A 236 -18.05 11.62 6.96
C GLN A 236 -16.61 12.08 6.90
N ILE A 237 -15.79 11.64 7.85
CA ILE A 237 -14.34 11.76 7.77
C ILE A 237 -13.84 10.70 6.79
N ILE A 238 -13.10 11.12 5.77
CA ILE A 238 -12.59 10.25 4.69
C ILE A 238 -11.07 10.17 4.66
N GLY A 239 -10.38 11.06 5.36
CA GLY A 239 -8.94 11.01 5.49
C GLY A 239 -8.39 12.01 6.50
N PHE A 240 -7.13 11.83 6.86
CA PHE A 240 -6.37 12.72 7.72
C PHE A 240 -5.00 12.99 7.10
N LEU A 241 -4.65 14.27 7.00
CA LEU A 241 -3.32 14.71 6.58
C LEU A 241 -2.49 15.04 7.82
N GLU A 242 -1.51 14.20 8.11
CA GLU A 242 -0.65 14.37 9.28
C GLU A 242 0.26 15.59 9.11
N ASN A 243 0.36 16.42 10.15
CA ASN A 243 1.19 17.61 10.22
C ASN A 243 0.91 18.70 9.17
N ILE A 244 -0.20 18.59 8.43
CA ILE A 244 -0.65 19.60 7.47
C ILE A 244 -1.82 20.40 8.06
N GLN A 245 -1.73 21.72 7.97
CA GLN A 245 -2.82 22.64 8.37
C GLN A 245 -3.68 23.04 7.16
N PRO A 246 -4.98 23.34 7.34
CA PRO A 246 -5.87 23.65 6.23
C PRO A 246 -5.39 24.81 5.35
N GLN A 247 -4.69 25.79 5.93
CA GLN A 247 -4.18 26.97 5.20
C GLN A 247 -3.01 26.65 4.27
N GLN A 248 -2.37 25.50 4.42
CA GLN A 248 -1.31 25.04 3.52
C GLN A 248 -1.86 24.37 2.26
N LEU A 249 -3.14 23.97 2.28
CA LEU A 249 -3.78 23.26 1.18
C LEU A 249 -4.23 24.24 0.09
N LEU A 250 -4.03 23.82 -1.15
CA LEU A 250 -4.40 24.57 -2.34
C LEU A 250 -5.68 23.98 -2.94
N THR A 251 -6.32 24.70 -3.85
CA THR A 251 -7.49 24.18 -4.58
C THR A 251 -7.16 22.94 -5.42
N SER A 252 -5.90 22.73 -5.77
CA SER A 252 -5.42 21.56 -6.52
C SER A 252 -5.07 20.36 -5.63
N SER A 253 -5.10 20.50 -4.31
CA SER A 253 -4.78 19.40 -3.38
C SER A 253 -5.79 18.26 -3.42
N PHE A 254 -6.96 18.47 -4.03
CA PHE A 254 -8.05 17.50 -4.08
C PHE A 254 -8.57 17.34 -5.50
N LEU A 255 -8.67 16.10 -5.96
CA LEU A 255 -9.36 15.72 -7.19
C LEU A 255 -10.56 14.86 -6.85
N PHE A 256 -11.72 15.18 -7.42
CA PHE A 256 -12.96 14.44 -7.20
C PHE A 256 -13.26 13.54 -8.39
N PHE A 257 -13.38 12.24 -8.14
CA PHE A 257 -13.87 11.28 -9.13
C PHE A 257 -15.28 10.85 -8.73
N PRO A 258 -16.33 11.35 -9.42
CA PRO A 258 -17.69 10.96 -9.11
C PRO A 258 -17.88 9.47 -9.34
N THR A 259 -18.62 8.82 -8.44
CA THR A 259 -19.22 7.52 -8.78
C THR A 259 -20.08 7.70 -10.01
N SER A 260 -19.83 6.92 -11.07
CA SER A 260 -20.70 6.93 -12.24
C SER A 260 -22.12 6.64 -11.74
N LEU A 261 -23.02 7.61 -11.93
CA LEU A 261 -24.45 7.34 -11.81
C LEU A 261 -24.77 6.25 -12.83
N GLY A 262 -24.94 5.02 -12.33
CA GLY A 262 -25.56 3.93 -13.10
C GLY A 262 -27.00 4.27 -13.43
#